data_AF-A0A7Y3E1M4-F1
#
_entry.id   AF-A0A7Y3E1M4-F1
#
_cell.length_a   1.000
_cell.length_b   1.000
_cell.length_c   1.000
_cell.angle_alpha   90.00
_cell.angle_beta   90.00
_cell.angle_gamma   90.00
#
_symmetry.space_group_name_H-M   'P 1'
#
loop_
_entity.id
_entity.type
_entity.pdbx_description
1 polymer ?
#
loop_
_entity_poly.entity_id
_entity_poly.type
_entity_poly.pdbx_seq_one_letter_code
_entity_poly.pdbx_strand_id
1 'polypeptide(L)' 'MEIHIGEGQNLEKALRQFRRKVQRAGILADMRRKRRYEKPSEAKRRKA' A
#
# COMPACT_ATOMS: atom_id res chain seq x y z
N MET A 1 2.32 9.64 -3.82
CA MET A 1 2.77 9.30 -2.46
C MET A 1 4.26 9.57 -2.43
N GLU A 2 4.68 10.63 -1.74
CA GLU A 2 6.00 11.24 -1.96
C GLU A 2 6.78 11.34 -0.66
N ILE A 3 8.10 11.19 -0.75
CA ILE A 3 9.07 11.36 0.33
C ILE A 3 10.22 12.17 -0.24
N HIS A 4 10.36 13.40 0.23
CA HIS A 4 11.46 14.27 -0.14
C HIS A 4 12.64 13.97 0.80
N ILE A 5 13.79 13.68 0.20
CA ILE A 5 15.04 13.42 0.90
C ILE A 5 15.90 14.67 0.70
N GLY A 6 16.27 15.34 1.80
CA GLY A 6 17.21 16.47 1.75
C GLY A 6 18.67 16.02 1.70
N GLU A 7 19.58 16.94 1.38
CA GLU A 7 21.03 16.67 1.35
C GLU A 7 21.52 16.17 2.72
N GLY A 8 22.22 15.04 2.73
CA GLY A 8 22.74 14.38 3.95
C GLY A 8 21.77 13.42 4.65
N GLN A 9 20.55 13.20 4.14
CA GLN A 9 19.64 12.24 4.74
C GLN A 9 19.95 10.79 4.33
N ASN A 10 19.87 9.88 5.31
CA ASN A 10 20.08 8.45 5.09
C ASN A 10 18.91 7.85 4.28
N LEU A 11 19.21 7.39 3.07
CA LEU A 11 18.31 6.72 2.12
C LEU A 11 17.48 5.60 2.77
N GLU A 12 18.08 4.85 3.69
CA GLU A 12 17.43 3.72 4.36
C GLU A 12 16.24 4.18 5.22
N LYS A 13 16.35 5.35 5.85
CA LYS A 13 15.27 5.96 6.64
C LYS A 13 14.11 6.37 5.75
N ALA A 14 14.40 6.92 4.57
CA ALA A 14 13.40 7.29 3.58
C ALA A 14 12.68 6.06 3.01
N LEU A 15 13.41 5.00 2.68
CA LEU A 15 12.83 3.71 2.26
C LEU A 15 11.94 3.11 3.34
N ARG A 16 12.34 3.19 4.61
CA ARG A 16 11.51 2.71 5.73
C ARG A 16 10.21 3.50 5.85
N GLN A 17 10.25 4.82 5.71
CA GLN A 17 9.05 5.66 5.69
C GLN A 17 8.17 5.35 4.47
N PHE A 18 8.77 5.13 3.31
CA PHE A 18 8.06 4.76 2.08
C PHE A 18 7.27 3.47 2.29
N ARG A 19 7.95 2.44 2.79
CA ARG A 19 7.37 1.12 3.02
C ARG A 19 6.20 1.20 4.02
N ARG A 20 6.33 2.01 5.08
CA ARG A 20 5.24 2.28 6.04
C ARG A 20 4.06 3.01 5.39
N LYS A 21 4.31 4.03 4.56
CA LYS A 21 3.26 4.75 3.84
C LYS A 21 2.52 3.80 2.89
N VAL A 22 3.23 3.00 2.09
CA VAL A 22 2.66 2.00 1.16
C VAL A 22 1.81 0.96 1.90
N GLN A 23 2.29 0.45 3.04
CA GLN A 23 1.52 -0.48 3.88
C GLN A 23 0.25 0.16 4.43
N ARG A 24 0.33 1.39 4.96
CA ARG A 24 -0.84 2.11 5.48
C ARG A 24 -1.89 2.38 4.42
N ALA A 25 -1.48 2.73 3.20
CA ALA A 25 -2.42 2.94 2.12
C ALA A 25 -3.04 1.65 1.58
N GLY A 26 -2.60 0.47 2.02
CA GLY A 26 -3.20 -0.80 1.61
C GLY A 26 -3.07 -1.11 0.12
N ILE A 27 -2.22 -0.39 -0.62
CA ILE A 27 -2.13 -0.43 -2.10
C ILE A 27 -1.94 -1.87 -2.59
N LEU A 28 -1.08 -2.65 -1.93
CA LEU A 28 -0.83 -4.05 -2.29
C LEU A 28 -2.04 -4.95 -2.04
N ALA A 29 -2.85 -4.67 -1.02
CA ALA A 29 -4.09 -5.40 -0.78
C ALA A 29 -5.12 -5.05 -1.87
N ASP A 30 -5.25 -3.77 -2.22
CA ASP A 30 -6.19 -3.31 -3.24
C ASP A 30 -5.83 -3.81 -4.64
N MET A 31 -4.55 -3.80 -5.02
CA MET A 31 -4.10 -4.39 -6.28
C MET A 31 -4.46 -5.88 -6.35
N ARG A 32 -4.27 -6.64 -5.27
CA ARG A 32 -4.63 -8.06 -5.23
C ARG A 32 -6.14 -8.28 -5.36
N ARG A 33 -6.95 -7.41 -4.75
CA ARG A 33 -8.42 -7.45 -4.83
C ARG A 33 -8.93 -7.12 -6.23
N LYS A 34 -8.35 -6.11 -6.88
CA LYS A 34 -8.76 -5.60 -8.20
C LYS A 34 -8.18 -6.38 -9.38
N ARG A 35 -7.22 -7.28 -9.14
CA ARG A 35 -6.58 -8.08 -10.20
C ARG A 35 -7.56 -8.97 -10.98
N ARG A 36 -8.69 -9.36 -10.38
CA ARG A 36 -9.74 -10.12 -11.04
C ARG A 36 -11.10 -9.60 -10.60
N TYR A 37 -12.11 -9.84 -11.43
CA TYR A 37 -13.49 -9.64 -11.01
C TYR A 37 -13.81 -10.51 -9.80
N GLU A 38 -14.38 -9.90 -8.77
CA GLU A 38 -14.90 -10.60 -7.60
C GLU A 38 -16.42 -10.46 -7.60
N LYS A 39 -17.13 -11.59 -7.43
CA LYS A 39 -18.58 -11.57 -7.32
C LYS A 39 -19.03 -10.79 -6.08
N PRO A 40 -20.18 -10.08 -6.13
CA PRO A 40 -20.66 -9.28 -5.00
C PRO A 40 -20.81 -10.09 -3.69
N SER A 41 -21.17 -11.36 -3.79
CA SER A 41 -21.29 -12.28 -2.64
C SER A 41 -19.94 -12.55 -1.97
N GLU A 42 -18.89 -12.79 -2.74
CA GLU A 42 -17.54 -13.02 -2.20
C GLU A 42 -16.95 -11.73 -1.59
N ALA A 43 -17.19 -10.58 -2.23
CA ALA A 43 -16.79 -9.29 -1.70
C ALA A 43 -17.48 -8.97 -0.37
N LYS A 44 -18.76 -9.33 -0.20
CA LYS A 44 -19.49 -9.22 1.08
C LYS A 44 -18.92 -10.17 2.13
N ARG A 45 -18.65 -11.44 1.79
CA ARG A 45 -18.07 -12.43 2.71
C ARG A 45 -16.70 -12.02 3.23
N ARG A 46 -15.88 -11.32 2.44
CA ARG A 46 -14.56 -10.83 2.85
C ARG A 46 -14.62 -9.59 3.77
N LYS A 47 -15.72 -8.84 3.74
CA LYS A 47 -15.92 -7.62 4.55
C LYS A 47 -16.54 -7.92 5.92
N ALA A 48 -17.26 -9.04 6.04
CA ALA A 48 -17.72 -9.60 7.31
C ALA A 48 -16.53 -10.22 8.06
#